data_AF-D6BEN4-F1
#
_entry.id   AF-D6BEN4-F1
#
_cell.length_a   1.000
_cell.length_b   1.000
_cell.length_c   1.000
_cell.angle_alpha   90.00
_cell.angle_beta   90.00
_cell.angle_gamma   90.00
#
_symmetry.space_group_name_H-M   'P 1'
#
loop_
_entity.id
_entity.type
_entity.pdbx_description
1 polymer ?
#
loop_
_entity_poly.entity_id
_entity_poly.type
_entity_poly.pdbx_seq_one_letter_code
_entity_poly.pdbx_strand_id
1 'polypeptide(L)'
;MKKIIIMGLILAFSIFYLIKYVPNYENTILVLKDGIKIEREEPLERSEEDLFLLKKNIYVKEISNLNGIWVGKTYSYDELKEMSLSFRYLINEEMVDRDEYNKETGYFIIEPNKEFYALSENEVKKKLGTNNLNLKK
;
A
#
# COMPACT_ATOMS: atom_id res chain seq x y z
N MET A 1 -32.65 -11.69 39.89
CA MET A 1 -32.95 -12.19 38.53
C MET A 1 -33.10 -11.06 37.50
N LYS A 2 -34.08 -10.16 37.61
CA LYS A 2 -34.31 -9.08 36.62
C LYS A 2 -33.09 -8.18 36.34
N LYS A 3 -32.32 -7.78 37.37
CA LYS A 3 -31.11 -6.96 37.21
C LYS A 3 -29.98 -7.65 36.41
N ILE A 4 -29.83 -8.96 36.58
CA ILE A 4 -28.81 -9.76 35.89
C ILE A 4 -29.14 -9.87 34.39
N ILE A 5 -30.43 -10.06 34.06
CA ILE A 5 -30.92 -10.11 32.68
C ILE A 5 -30.73 -8.76 31.97
N ILE A 6 -31.06 -7.64 32.64
CA ILE A 6 -30.88 -6.29 32.10
C ILE A 6 -29.40 -6.00 31.84
N MET A 7 -28.52 -6.38 32.78
CA MET A 7 -27.07 -6.16 32.62
C MET A 7 -26.48 -7.00 31.48
N GLY A 8 -26.98 -8.23 31.28
CA GLY A 8 -26.61 -9.06 30.13
C GLY A 8 -27.06 -8.47 28.79
N LEU A 9 -28.26 -7.87 28.73
CA LEU A 9 -28.75 -7.17 27.53
C LEU A 9 -27.93 -5.93 27.21
N ILE A 10 -27.59 -5.11 28.21
CA ILE A 10 -26.72 -3.94 28.02
C ILE A 10 -25.37 -4.38 27.48
N LEU A 11 -24.77 -5.42 28.07
CA LEU A 11 -23.47 -5.94 27.64
C LEU A 11 -23.52 -6.47 26.21
N ALA A 12 -24.54 -7.25 25.84
CA ALA A 12 -24.71 -7.77 24.49
C ALA A 12 -24.90 -6.64 23.46
N PHE A 13 -25.66 -5.60 23.82
CA PHE A 13 -25.87 -4.44 22.96
C PHE A 13 -24.58 -3.63 22.78
N SER A 14 -23.79 -3.46 23.84
CA SER A 14 -22.47 -2.83 23.77
C SER A 14 -21.50 -3.61 22.89
N ILE A 15 -21.44 -4.94 23.02
CA ILE A 15 -20.58 -5.79 22.17
C ILE A 15 -21.02 -5.71 20.71
N PHE A 16 -22.32 -5.82 20.42
CA PHE A 16 -22.87 -5.69 19.08
C PHE A 16 -22.56 -4.31 18.47
N TYR A 17 -22.71 -3.24 19.26
CA TYR A 17 -22.38 -1.89 18.83
C TYR A 17 -20.89 -1.76 18.48
N LEU A 18 -20.00 -2.29 19.31
CA LEU A 18 -18.56 -2.27 19.02
C LEU A 18 -18.24 -3.02 17.72
N ILE A 19 -18.75 -4.23 17.53
CA ILE A 19 -18.49 -5.02 16.30
C ILE A 19 -19.00 -4.30 15.04
N LYS A 20 -20.13 -3.59 15.12
CA LYS A 20 -20.75 -2.92 13.98
C LYS A 20 -20.10 -1.58 13.62
N TYR A 21 -19.59 -0.85 14.61
CA TYR A 21 -19.18 0.55 14.44
C TYR A 21 -17.68 0.79 14.67
N VAL A 22 -16.95 -0.14 15.28
CA VAL A 22 -15.48 -0.11 15.29
C VAL A 22 -14.99 -0.64 13.94
N PRO A 23 -14.20 0.14 13.17
CA PRO A 23 -13.60 -0.35 11.94
C PRO A 23 -12.78 -1.61 12.21
N ASN A 24 -13.02 -2.69 11.46
CA ASN A 24 -12.07 -3.80 11.43
C ASN A 24 -10.85 -3.33 10.64
N TYR A 25 -9.76 -3.00 11.35
CA TYR A 25 -8.48 -2.68 10.72
C TYR A 25 -7.87 -3.97 10.16
N GLU A 26 -8.19 -4.32 8.92
CA GLU A 26 -7.46 -5.33 8.16
C GLU A 26 -6.13 -4.73 7.71
N ASN A 27 -5.13 -4.76 8.59
CA ASN A 27 -3.76 -4.39 8.25
C ASN A 27 -3.16 -5.45 7.32
N THR A 28 -3.29 -5.23 6.01
CA THR A 28 -2.67 -6.09 4.99
C THR A 28 -1.19 -5.70 4.86
N ILE A 29 -0.31 -6.56 5.38
CA ILE A 29 1.14 -6.45 5.21
C ILE A 29 1.61 -7.57 4.29
N LEU A 30 2.25 -7.21 3.18
CA LEU A 30 2.91 -8.15 2.28
C LEU A 30 4.43 -8.07 2.49
N VAL A 31 5.03 -9.11 3.06
CA VAL A 31 6.48 -9.19 3.24
C VAL A 31 7.14 -9.64 1.93
N LEU A 32 8.01 -8.80 1.38
CA LEU A 32 8.73 -9.10 0.14
C LEU A 32 10.05 -9.84 0.42
N LYS A 33 10.77 -9.37 1.44
CA LYS A 33 11.96 -10.00 2.03
C LYS A 33 12.22 -9.42 3.42
N ASP A 34 13.24 -9.91 4.12
CA ASP A 34 13.64 -9.36 5.42
C ASP A 34 13.88 -7.85 5.34
N GLY A 35 13.14 -7.09 6.16
CA GLY A 35 13.21 -5.64 6.22
C GLY A 35 12.44 -4.90 5.12
N ILE A 36 11.84 -5.58 4.14
CA ILE A 36 11.01 -4.95 3.10
C ILE A 36 9.62 -5.54 3.06
N LYS A 37 8.66 -4.65 3.26
CA LYS A 37 7.23 -4.95 3.28
C LYS A 37 6.46 -3.89 2.53
N ILE A 38 5.30 -4.27 2.04
CA ILE A 38 4.28 -3.38 1.55
C ILE A 38 3.17 -3.31 2.61
N GLU A 39 2.80 -2.10 3.00
CA GLU A 39 1.76 -1.87 4.00
C GLU A 39 0.60 -1.11 3.40
N ARG A 40 -0.63 -1.49 3.74
CA ARG A 40 -1.82 -0.73 3.36
C ARG A 40 -1.82 0.62 4.09
N GLU A 41 -2.01 1.70 3.33
CA GLU A 41 -2.34 3.03 3.82
C GLU A 41 -3.85 3.24 3.64
N GLU A 42 -4.54 3.49 4.75
CA GLU A 42 -5.98 3.75 4.70
C GLU A 42 -6.26 5.10 4.04
N PRO A 43 -7.27 5.17 3.16
CA PRO A 43 -7.66 6.42 2.56
C PRO A 43 -8.22 7.40 3.61
N LEU A 44 -8.05 8.71 3.38
CA LEU A 44 -8.65 9.73 4.25
C LEU A 44 -10.15 9.86 3.99
N GLU A 45 -10.58 9.64 2.76
CA GLU A 45 -11.99 9.64 2.37
C GLU A 45 -12.43 8.28 1.83
N ARG A 46 -13.66 7.87 2.16
CA ARG A 46 -14.21 6.56 1.74
C ARG A 46 -14.31 6.36 0.22
N SER A 47 -14.25 7.44 -0.55
CA SER A 47 -14.28 7.41 -2.02
C SER A 47 -12.92 7.12 -2.65
N GLU A 48 -11.84 7.22 -1.88
CA GLU A 48 -10.49 6.94 -2.37
C GLU A 48 -10.20 5.45 -2.35
N GLU A 49 -9.33 5.02 -3.24
CA GLU A 49 -8.83 3.64 -3.24
C GLU A 49 -7.79 3.46 -2.13
N ASP A 50 -7.67 2.24 -1.62
CA ASP A 50 -6.56 1.86 -0.76
C ASP A 50 -5.23 2.02 -1.51
N LEU A 51 -4.25 2.59 -0.82
CA LEU A 51 -2.89 2.68 -1.33
C LEU A 51 -1.96 1.71 -0.57
N PHE A 52 -0.87 1.32 -1.21
CA PHE A 52 0.05 0.33 -0.69
C PHE A 52 1.47 0.88 -0.65
N LEU A 53 2.00 1.12 0.54
CA LEU A 53 3.28 1.77 0.78
C LEU A 53 4.44 0.78 0.76
N LEU A 54 5.40 0.95 -0.13
CA LEU A 54 6.64 0.15 -0.18
C LEU A 54 7.77 0.76 0.65
N LYS A 55 7.88 2.09 0.59
CA LYS A 55 8.83 2.93 1.33
C LYS A 55 8.13 4.23 1.67
N LYS A 56 8.71 5.05 2.53
CA LYS A 56 8.17 6.38 2.87
C LYS A 56 7.75 7.13 1.61
N ASN A 57 6.46 7.43 1.51
CA ASN A 57 5.79 8.12 0.41
C ASN A 57 5.89 7.43 -0.97
N ILE A 58 6.36 6.18 -1.08
CA ILE A 58 6.45 5.45 -2.35
C ILE A 58 5.37 4.36 -2.40
N TYR A 59 4.42 4.53 -3.32
CA TYR A 59 3.21 3.71 -3.38
C TYR A 59 3.24 2.73 -4.54
N VAL A 60 2.92 1.47 -4.29
CA VAL A 60 2.85 0.39 -5.26
C VAL A 60 1.51 0.43 -5.98
N LYS A 61 1.57 0.45 -7.30
CA LYS A 61 0.42 0.40 -8.19
C LYS A 61 0.12 -1.03 -8.62
N GLU A 62 1.16 -1.79 -8.98
CA GLU A 62 1.03 -3.17 -9.40
C GLU A 62 2.27 -3.97 -8.98
N ILE A 63 2.10 -5.25 -8.68
CA ILE A 63 3.19 -6.15 -8.28
C ILE A 63 2.96 -7.58 -8.78
N SER A 64 4.04 -8.32 -8.98
CA SER A 64 4.02 -9.77 -9.17
C SER A 64 5.24 -10.43 -8.53
N ASN A 65 5.10 -11.73 -8.24
CA ASN A 65 6.21 -12.57 -7.83
C ASN A 65 6.59 -13.50 -8.98
N LEU A 66 7.82 -13.38 -9.47
CA LEU A 66 8.39 -14.22 -10.52
C LEU A 66 9.46 -15.10 -9.88
N ASN A 67 9.07 -16.30 -9.45
CA ASN A 67 9.97 -17.30 -8.87
C ASN A 67 10.82 -16.78 -7.70
N GLY A 68 10.19 -16.05 -6.76
CA GLY A 68 10.87 -15.49 -5.59
C GLY A 68 11.52 -14.12 -5.84
N ILE A 69 11.40 -13.57 -7.04
CA ILE A 69 11.77 -12.19 -7.36
C ILE A 69 10.49 -11.35 -7.39
N TRP A 70 10.42 -10.32 -6.55
CA TRP A 70 9.32 -9.37 -6.61
C TRP A 70 9.61 -8.32 -7.67
N VAL A 71 8.65 -8.09 -8.56
CA VAL A 71 8.70 -7.03 -9.55
C VAL A 71 7.43 -6.22 -9.42
N GLY A 72 7.54 -4.90 -9.47
CA GLY A 72 6.37 -4.06 -9.40
C GLY A 72 6.59 -2.71 -10.05
N LYS A 73 5.52 -1.92 -10.00
CA LYS A 73 5.44 -0.58 -10.54
C LYS A 73 4.81 0.32 -9.49
N THR A 74 5.38 1.49 -9.29
CA THR A 74 4.82 2.50 -8.39
C THR A 74 3.82 3.38 -9.12
N TYR A 75 2.95 4.06 -8.35
CA TYR A 75 2.21 5.19 -8.88
C TYR A 75 3.17 6.34 -9.22
N SER A 76 2.81 7.11 -10.25
CA SER A 76 3.48 8.39 -10.53
C SER A 76 2.98 9.49 -9.59
N TYR A 77 3.76 10.56 -9.50
CA TYR A 77 3.41 11.74 -8.70
C TYR A 77 2.04 12.32 -9.10
N ASP A 78 1.79 12.43 -10.41
CA ASP A 78 0.55 13.04 -10.93
C ASP A 78 -0.67 12.14 -10.67
N GLU A 79 -0.53 10.82 -10.80
CA GLU A 79 -1.61 9.88 -10.44
C GLU A 79 -2.00 10.02 -8.96
N LEU A 80 -1.02 10.04 -8.05
CA LEU A 80 -1.29 10.17 -6.62
C LEU A 80 -1.88 11.53 -6.25
N LYS A 81 -1.38 12.61 -6.87
CA LYS A 81 -1.91 13.96 -6.67
C LYS A 81 -3.40 14.03 -7.04
N GLU A 82 -3.84 13.27 -8.03
CA GLU A 82 -5.24 13.20 -8.44
C GLU A 82 -6.08 12.33 -7.49
N MET A 83 -5.58 11.14 -7.12
CA MET A 83 -6.37 10.13 -6.43
C MET A 83 -6.32 10.16 -4.89
N SER A 84 -5.33 10.83 -4.28
CA SER A 84 -5.09 10.75 -2.83
C SER A 84 -4.97 12.13 -2.17
N LEU A 85 -5.87 12.40 -1.23
CA LEU A 85 -5.85 13.53 -0.32
C LEU A 85 -4.64 13.48 0.60
N SER A 86 -4.29 12.29 1.12
CA SER A 86 -3.10 12.10 1.95
C SER A 86 -1.85 12.57 1.21
N PHE A 87 -1.72 12.14 -0.05
CA PHE A 87 -0.57 12.54 -0.86
C PHE A 87 -0.58 14.03 -1.19
N ARG A 88 -1.74 14.62 -1.48
CA ARG A 88 -1.87 16.10 -1.64
C ARG A 88 -1.46 16.85 -0.37
N TYR A 89 -1.79 16.33 0.81
CA TYR A 89 -1.37 16.91 2.08
C TYR A 89 0.16 16.87 2.22
N LEU A 90 0.80 15.74 1.91
CA LEU A 90 2.26 15.63 1.91
C LEU A 90 2.94 16.61 0.95
N ILE A 91 2.35 16.86 -0.21
CA ILE A 91 2.82 17.87 -1.17
C ILE A 91 2.72 19.28 -0.56
N ASN A 92 1.57 19.62 0.02
CA ASN A 92 1.32 20.95 0.59
C ASN A 92 2.22 21.26 1.79
N GLU A 93 2.59 20.24 2.57
CA GLU A 93 3.55 20.35 3.68
C GLU A 93 5.02 20.27 3.24
N GLU A 94 5.29 20.35 1.92
CA GLU A 94 6.64 20.29 1.33
C GLU A 94 7.41 19.01 1.71
N MET A 95 6.71 17.94 2.10
CA MET A 95 7.31 16.66 2.48
C MET A 95 7.60 15.75 1.29
N VAL A 96 7.03 16.05 0.12
CA VAL A 96 7.24 15.33 -1.13
C VAL A 96 7.50 16.34 -2.24
N ASP A 97 8.76 16.39 -2.69
CA ASP A 97 9.13 17.06 -3.93
C ASP A 97 8.92 16.15 -5.15
N ARG A 98 8.50 16.73 -6.27
CA ARG A 98 8.24 15.99 -7.51
C ARG A 98 9.50 15.35 -8.08
N ASP A 99 10.59 16.10 -8.15
CA ASP A 99 11.82 15.64 -8.81
C ASP A 99 12.53 14.58 -7.96
N GLU A 100 12.47 14.71 -6.64
CA GLU A 100 12.93 13.66 -5.72
C GLU A 100 12.05 12.41 -5.81
N TYR A 101 10.72 12.56 -5.79
CA TYR A 101 9.80 11.43 -5.95
C TYR A 101 10.05 10.66 -7.25
N ASN A 102 10.22 11.38 -8.37
CA ASN A 102 10.44 10.77 -9.68
C ASN A 102 11.77 10.02 -9.80
N LYS A 103 12.77 10.32 -8.95
CA LYS A 103 14.05 9.58 -8.92
C LYS A 103 13.96 8.23 -8.22
N GLU A 104 12.92 8.01 -7.43
CA GLU A 104 12.71 6.80 -6.63
C GLU A 104 11.55 5.93 -7.17
N THR A 105 10.81 6.43 -8.16
CA THR A 105 9.58 5.80 -8.69
C THR A 105 9.72 5.34 -10.13
N GLY A 106 8.85 4.39 -10.51
CA GLY A 106 8.92 3.65 -11.75
C GLY A 106 8.74 2.16 -11.49
N TYR A 107 9.44 1.32 -12.25
CA TYR A 107 9.48 -0.09 -11.96
C TYR A 107 10.57 -0.41 -10.92
N PHE A 108 10.33 -1.45 -10.12
CA PHE A 108 11.29 -1.95 -9.15
C PHE A 108 11.44 -3.47 -9.24
N ILE A 109 12.60 -3.97 -8.81
CA ILE A 109 12.91 -5.38 -8.66
C ILE A 109 13.49 -5.58 -7.26
N ILE A 110 12.92 -6.52 -6.50
CA ILE A 110 13.43 -6.93 -5.19
C ILE A 110 13.77 -8.41 -5.27
N GLU A 111 15.07 -8.67 -5.28
CA GLU A 111 15.67 -10.00 -5.16
C GLU A 111 16.03 -10.27 -3.70
N PRO A 112 16.29 -11.53 -3.31
CA PRO A 112 16.70 -11.85 -1.94
C PRO A 112 17.86 -10.98 -1.41
N ASN A 113 18.84 -10.68 -2.28
CA ASN A 113 20.08 -10.00 -1.89
C ASN A 113 20.26 -8.61 -2.50
N LYS A 114 19.35 -8.16 -3.38
CA LYS A 114 19.51 -6.92 -4.15
C LYS A 114 18.17 -6.25 -4.39
N GLU A 115 18.21 -4.94 -4.55
CA GLU A 115 17.06 -4.13 -4.88
C GLU A 115 17.41 -3.16 -5.99
N PHE A 116 16.46 -2.94 -6.89
CA PHE A 116 16.56 -1.95 -7.95
C PHE A 116 15.28 -1.15 -7.97
N TYR A 117 15.42 0.17 -8.02
CA TYR A 117 14.31 1.13 -8.06
C TYR A 117 14.47 2.07 -9.26
N ALA A 118 13.43 2.83 -9.56
CA ALA A 118 13.40 3.82 -10.63
C ALA A 118 13.83 3.26 -12.00
N LEU A 119 13.49 2.01 -12.28
CA LEU A 119 13.76 1.38 -13.56
C LEU A 119 12.66 1.71 -14.57
N SER A 120 13.03 1.78 -15.84
CA SER A 120 12.07 1.66 -16.94
C SER A 120 11.61 0.20 -17.10
N GLU A 121 10.45 0.02 -17.73
CA GLU A 121 9.92 -1.32 -18.03
C GLU A 121 10.90 -2.16 -18.86
N ASN A 122 11.56 -1.52 -19.83
CA ASN A 122 12.52 -2.17 -20.72
C ASN A 122 13.76 -2.65 -19.95
N GLU A 123 14.24 -1.87 -18.98
CA GLU A 123 15.36 -2.28 -18.13
C GLU A 123 14.98 -3.48 -17.25
N VAL A 124 13.77 -3.48 -16.70
CA VAL A 124 13.27 -4.62 -15.92
C VAL A 124 13.17 -5.88 -16.78
N LYS A 125 12.52 -5.78 -17.94
CA LYS A 125 12.39 -6.90 -18.89
C LYS A 125 13.74 -7.45 -19.31
N LYS A 126 14.71 -6.57 -19.61
CA LYS A 126 16.08 -6.95 -19.96
C LYS A 126 16.80 -7.63 -18.81
N LYS A 127 16.69 -7.11 -17.59
CA LYS A 127 17.30 -7.69 -16.38
C LYS A 127 16.73 -9.07 -16.05
N LEU A 128 15.41 -9.23 -16.19
CA LEU A 128 14.70 -10.47 -15.85
C LEU A 128 14.65 -11.47 -17.03
N GLY A 129 15.11 -11.08 -18.23
CA GLY A 129 15.07 -11.93 -19.41
C GLY A 129 13.65 -12.33 -19.85
N THR A 130 12.65 -11.51 -19.55
CA THR A 130 11.23 -11.77 -19.88
C THR A 130 10.62 -10.59 -20.64
N ASN A 131 9.69 -10.89 -21.55
CA ASN A 131 8.90 -9.87 -22.25
C ASN A 131 7.59 -9.53 -21.52
N ASN A 132 7.21 -10.33 -20.51
CA ASN A 132 5.97 -10.18 -19.76
C ASN A 132 6.24 -10.25 -18.25
N LEU A 133 5.78 -9.21 -17.53
CA LEU A 133 5.95 -9.06 -16.08
C LEU A 133 4.74 -9.56 -15.29
N ASN A 134 3.58 -9.78 -15.93
CA ASN A 134 2.34 -10.26 -15.29
C ASN A 134 1.95 -9.49 -14.01
N LEU A 135 2.13 -8.17 -14.01
CA LEU A 135 1.81 -7.33 -12.86
C LEU A 135 0.31 -7.33 -12.55
N LYS A 136 -0.05 -7.25 -11.27
CA LYS A 136 -1.43 -7.20 -10.79
C LYS A 136 -1.58 -6.09 -9.76
N LYS A 137 -2.75 -5.46 -9.76
CA LYS A 137 -3.17 -4.50 -8.72
C LYS A 137 -3.41 -5.25 -7.41
#